data_AF-A0A841DAD0-F1
#
_entry.id   AF-A0A841DAD0-F1
#
_cell.length_a   1.000
_cell.length_b   1.000
_cell.length_c   1.000
_cell.angle_alpha   90.00
_cell.angle_beta   90.00
_cell.angle_gamma   90.00
#
_symmetry.space_group_name_H-M   'P 1'
#
loop_
_entity.id
_entity.type
_entity.pdbx_description
1 polymer ?
#
loop_
_entity_poly.entity_id
_entity_poly.type
_entity_poly.pdbx_seq_one_letter_code
_entity_poly.pdbx_strand_id
1 'polypeptide(L)' 'MTGPEHYRAAEEYLEKARGSMLPQYDGYVTRAQAHATLALAAATALTGPVAAEHFDDPEYGAWQAAAGTVPS' A
#
# COMPACT_ATOMS: atom_id res chain seq x y z
N MET A 1 1.33 6.43 -8.95
CA MET A 1 1.49 5.18 -8.19
C MET A 1 0.10 4.60 -7.99
N THR A 2 -0.06 3.29 -8.12
CA THR A 2 -1.30 2.56 -7.81
C THR A 2 -1.38 2.25 -6.31
N GLY A 3 -2.53 1.79 -5.82
CA GLY A 3 -2.68 1.36 -4.43
C GLY A 3 -1.61 0.35 -3.98
N PRO A 4 -1.37 -0.75 -4.73
CA PRO A 4 -0.31 -1.72 -4.45
C PRO A 4 1.10 -1.14 -4.46
N GLU A 5 1.39 -0.19 -5.34
CA GLU A 5 2.69 0.50 -5.37
C GLU A 5 2.89 1.37 -4.14
N HIS A 6 1.84 2.05 -3.66
CA HIS A 6 1.87 2.77 -2.39
C HIS A 6 2.11 1.81 -1.22
N TYR A 7 1.49 0.63 -1.20
CA TYR A 7 1.74 -0.38 -0.17
C TYR A 7 3.21 -0.81 -0.14
N ARG A 8 3.79 -1.19 -1.28
CA ARG A 8 5.22 -1.59 -1.36
C ARG A 8 6.16 -0.47 -0.92
N ALA A 9 5.90 0.76 -1.34
CA ALA A 9 6.70 1.90 -0.92
C ALA A 9 6.62 2.15 0.60
N ALA A 10 5.47 1.91 1.23
CA ALA A 10 5.33 2.00 2.68
C ALA A 10 6.23 0.99 3.40
N GLU A 11 6.20 -0.27 2.95
CA GLU A 11 7.07 -1.35 3.48
C GLU A 11 8.56 -1.02 3.29
N GLU A 12 8.95 -0.54 2.11
CA GLU A 12 10.34 -0.12 1.86
C GLU A 12 10.81 1.00 2.80
N TYR A 13 9.93 1.97 3.09
CA TYR A 13 10.26 3.05 4.03
C TYR A 13 10.31 2.56 5.47
N LEU A 14 9.46 1.60 5.87
CA LEU A 14 9.55 0.96 7.19
C LEU A 14 10.88 0.20 7.36
N GLU A 15 11.32 -0.54 6.34
CA GLU A 15 12.62 -1.23 6.39
C GLU A 15 13.80 -0.24 6.46
N LYS A 16 13.72 0.86 5.70
CA LYS A 16 14.72 1.96 5.80
C LYS A 16 14.71 2.62 7.19
N ALA A 17 13.54 2.76 7.82
CA ALA A 17 13.42 3.27 9.18
C ALA A 17 14.03 2.30 10.20
N ARG A 18 13.76 0.99 10.10
CA ARG A 18 14.35 -0.04 10.98
C ARG A 18 15.89 -0.03 10.95
N GLY A 19 16.48 0.25 9.79
CA GLY A 19 17.92 0.37 9.62
C GLY A 19 18.54 1.72 10.02
N SER A 20 17.74 2.72 10.39
CA SER A 20 18.22 4.08 10.69
C SER A 20 18.19 4.38 12.19
N MET A 21 19.34 4.75 12.78
CA MET A 21 19.47 5.21 14.18
C MET A 21 19.47 6.75 14.32
N LEU A 22 19.30 7.49 13.23
CA LEU A 22 19.53 8.93 13.15
C LEU A 22 18.25 9.69 12.76
N PRO A 23 18.23 11.04 12.72
CA PRO A 23 17.02 11.85 12.47
C PRO A 23 16.26 11.54 11.17
N GLN A 24 16.83 10.75 10.26
CA GLN A 24 16.14 10.25 9.07
C GLN A 24 15.03 9.24 9.42
N TYR A 25 15.08 8.64 10.61
CA TYR A 25 14.06 7.73 11.14
C TYR A 25 12.66 8.36 11.04
N ASP A 26 12.49 9.57 11.57
CA ASP A 26 11.20 10.28 11.59
C ASP A 26 10.70 10.58 10.15
N GLY A 27 11.62 10.89 9.25
CA GLY A 27 11.32 11.14 7.84
C GLY A 27 10.83 9.89 7.11
N TYR A 28 11.45 8.74 7.37
CA TYR A 28 11.03 7.46 6.78
C TYR A 28 9.69 6.99 7.34
N VAL A 29 9.46 7.12 8.65
CA VAL A 29 8.17 6.77 9.27
C VAL A 29 7.04 7.64 8.72
N THR A 30 7.26 8.95 8.59
CA THR A 30 6.25 9.87 8.02
C THR A 30 5.90 9.52 6.58
N ARG A 31 6.90 9.19 5.76
CA ARG A 31 6.66 8.75 4.38
C ARG A 31 5.93 7.41 4.33
N ALA A 32 6.33 6.45 5.17
CA ALA A 32 5.64 5.16 5.27
C ALA A 32 4.16 5.34 5.60
N GLN A 33 3.83 6.19 6.58
CA GLN A 33 2.45 6.50 6.97
C GLN A 33 1.63 7.13 5.83
N ALA A 34 2.22 8.09 5.09
CA ALA A 34 1.56 8.71 3.95
C ALA A 34 1.24 7.67 2.85
N HIS A 35 2.22 6.83 2.50
CA HIS A 35 2.05 5.76 1.52
C HIS A 35 1.02 4.72 1.98
N ALA A 36 1.06 4.30 3.25
CA ALA A 36 0.08 3.36 3.81
C ALA A 36 -1.36 3.92 3.78
N THR A 37 -1.52 5.22 4.04
CA THR A 37 -2.84 5.88 3.98
C THR A 37 -3.38 5.90 2.56
N LEU A 38 -2.54 6.22 1.57
CA LEU A 38 -2.94 6.21 0.16
C LEU A 38 -3.27 4.79 -0.33
N ALA A 39 -2.49 3.80 0.11
CA ALA A 39 -2.75 2.39 -0.15
C ALA A 39 -4.12 1.96 0.42
N LEU A 40 -4.43 2.35 1.66
CA LEU A 40 -5.73 2.09 2.28
C LEU A 40 -6.88 2.78 1.54
N ALA A 41 -6.70 4.04 1.12
CA ALA A 41 -7.70 4.78 0.35
C ALA A 41 -7.99 4.09 -1.00
N ALA A 42 -6.96 3.58 -1.69
CA ALA A 42 -7.14 2.85 -2.93
C ALA A 42 -7.85 1.50 -2.73
N ALA A 43 -7.47 0.73 -1.71
CA ALA A 43 -8.11 -0.54 -1.38
C ALA A 43 -9.60 -0.37 -1.00
N THR A 44 -9.92 0.72 -0.29
CA THR A 44 -11.31 1.04 0.07
C THR A 44 -12.12 1.54 -1.12
N ALA A 45 -11.51 2.25 -2.07
CA ALA A 45 -12.17 2.64 -3.32
C ALA A 45 -12.53 1.41 -4.19
N LEU A 46 -11.65 0.41 -4.25
CA LEU A 46 -11.86 -0.85 -4.98
C LEU A 46 -12.95 -1.75 -4.39
N THR A 47 -13.30 -1.57 -3.11
CA THR A 47 -14.36 -2.35 -2.43
C THR A 47 -15.70 -1.63 -2.39
N GLY A 48 -15.81 -0.46 -3.02
CA GLY A 48 -17.06 0.30 -3.13
C GLY A 48 -18.10 -0.38 -4.04
N PRO A 49 -19.40 -0.10 -3.85
CA PRO A 49 -20.50 -0.75 -4.58
C PRO A 49 -20.43 -0.59 -6.11
N VAL A 50 -19.71 0.42 -6.62
CA VAL A 50 -19.50 0.65 -8.05
C VAL A 50 -18.44 -0.29 -8.64
N ALA A 51 -17.44 -0.70 -7.86
CA ALA A 51 -16.38 -1.59 -8.31
C ALA A 51 -16.81 -3.07 -8.33
N ALA A 52 -17.81 -3.44 -7.52
CA ALA A 52 -18.33 -4.81 -7.41
C ALA A 52 -18.94 -5.36 -8.71
N GLU A 53 -19.29 -4.52 -9.68
CA GLU A 53 -19.89 -4.94 -10.95
C GLU A 53 -18.86 -5.28 -12.05
N HIS A 54 -17.57 -4.91 -11.88
CA HIS A 54 -16.52 -5.08 -12.90
C HIS A 54 -15.24 -5.70 -12.29
N PHE A 55 -15.29 -6.99 -11.98
CA PHE A 55 -14.20 -7.75 -11.33
C PHE A 55 -13.02 -8.16 -12.23
N ASP A 56 -12.92 -7.63 -13.46
CA ASP A 56 -11.73 -7.75 -14.32
C ASP A 56 -10.78 -6.55 -14.12
N ASP A 57 -10.57 -6.14 -12.86
CA ASP A 57 -9.69 -5.02 -12.54
C ASP A 57 -8.23 -5.51 -12.42
N PRO A 58 -7.31 -5.11 -13.32
CA PRO A 58 -5.89 -5.46 -13.21
C PRO A 58 -5.25 -4.98 -11.91
N GLU A 59 -5.85 -4.02 -11.20
CA GLU A 59 -5.38 -3.57 -9.89
C GLU A 59 -5.60 -4.63 -8.80
N TYR A 60 -6.60 -5.52 -8.93
CA TYR A 60 -6.85 -6.62 -7.99
C TYR A 60 -5.70 -7.64 -7.96
N GLY A 61 -5.21 -8.05 -9.14
CA GLY A 61 -4.05 -8.94 -9.25
C GLY A 61 -2.77 -8.29 -8.69
N ALA A 62 -2.61 -6.98 -8.90
CA ALA A 62 -1.49 -6.23 -8.35
C ALA A 62 -1.54 -6.15 -6.81
N TRP A 63 -2.74 -6.05 -6.21
CA TRP A 63 -2.93 -6.13 -4.77
C TRP A 63 -2.56 -7.49 -4.20
N GLN A 64 -3.00 -8.60 -4.80
CA GLN A 64 -2.60 -9.94 -4.36
C GLN A 64 -1.07 -10.10 -4.38
N ALA A 65 -0.41 -9.64 -5.45
CA ALA A 65 1.05 -9.68 -5.57
C ALA A 65 1.78 -8.74 -4.60
N ALA A 66 1.13 -7.69 -4.09
CA ALA A 66 1.73 -6.76 -3.14
C ALA A 66 1.52 -7.20 -1.68
N ALA A 67 0.32 -7.65 -1.33
CA ALA A 67 -0.03 -8.07 0.02
C ALA A 67 0.47 -9.49 0.37
N GLY A 68 0.85 -10.30 -0.64
CA GLY A 68 1.36 -11.66 -0.43
C GLY A 68 0.33 -12.63 0.15
N THR A 69 -0.95 -12.25 0.18
CA THR A 69 -2.06 -13.02 0.76
C THR A 69 -3.27 -12.94 -0.17
N VAL A 70 -4.00 -14.04 -0.29
CA VAL A 70 -5.30 -14.08 -1.00
C VAL A 70 -6.38 -13.81 0.05
N PRO A 71 -7.30 -12.85 -0.15
CA PRO A 71 -8.45 -12.68 0.73
C PRO A 71 -9.27 -13.97 0.73
N SER A 72 -9.45 -14.59 1.89
CA SER A 72 -10.26 -15.81 2.11
C SER A 72 -11.75 -15.52 2.14
#